data_AF-A0A3M1H0N3-F1
#
_entry.id   AF-A0A3M1H0N3-F1
#
_cell.length_a   1.000
_cell.length_b   1.000
_cell.length_c   1.000
_cell.angle_alpha   90.00
_cell.angle_beta   90.00
_cell.angle_gamma   90.00
#
_symmetry.space_group_name_H-M   'P 1'
#
loop_
_entity.id
_entity.type
_entity.pdbx_description
1 polymer ?
#
loop_
_entity_poly.entity_id
_entity_poly.type
_entity_poly.pdbx_seq_one_letter_code
_entity_poly.pdbx_strand_id
1 'polypeptide(L)' 'MRRLRWLTAGESHGPALVVILEGLPAGLALSSDDVD' A
#
# COMPACT_ATOMS: atom_id res chain seq x y z
N MET A 1 -6.68 -18.97 -4.04
CA MET A 1 -5.91 -17.73 -4.30
C MET A 1 -6.25 -16.75 -3.19
N ARG A 2 -5.27 -16.28 -2.40
CA ARG A 2 -5.57 -15.33 -1.31
C ARG A 2 -5.95 -13.99 -1.97
N ARG A 3 -7.15 -13.48 -1.67
CA ARG A 3 -7.70 -12.24 -2.22
C ARG A 3 -6.81 -11.05 -1.83
N LEU A 4 -6.66 -10.06 -2.70
CA LEU A 4 -6.00 -8.79 -2.35
C LEU A 4 -6.74 -8.14 -1.17
N ARG A 5 -5.98 -7.71 -0.16
CA ARG A 5 -6.51 -6.99 1.00
C ARG A 5 -5.71 -5.71 1.20
N TRP A 6 -6.37 -4.67 1.68
CA TRP A 6 -5.70 -3.43 2.05
C TRP A 6 -6.28 -2.82 3.32
N LEU A 7 -5.44 -2.04 3.99
CA LEU A 7 -5.79 -1.23 5.15
C LEU A 7 -5.14 0.15 4.99
N THR A 8 -5.90 1.20 5.29
CA THR A 8 -5.41 2.59 5.25
C THR A 8 -5.45 3.19 6.65
N ALA A 9 -4.55 4.13 6.92
CA ALA A 9 -4.52 4.93 8.15
C ALA A 9 -4.01 6.35 7.85
N GLY A 10 -4.34 7.29 8.73
CA GLY A 10 -3.89 8.69 8.63
C GLY A 10 -5.03 9.69 8.80
N GLU A 11 -4.64 10.93 9.06
CA GLU A 11 -5.55 12.07 9.24
C GLU A 11 -5.22 13.17 8.24
N SER A 12 -6.20 14.01 7.86
CA SER A 12 -6.01 15.08 6.87
C SER A 12 -4.95 16.12 7.26
N HIS A 13 -4.77 16.34 8.57
CA HIS A 13 -3.76 17.24 9.15
C HIS A 13 -2.76 16.48 10.03
N GLY A 14 -2.73 15.15 9.90
CA GLY A 14 -1.78 14.30 10.61
C GLY A 14 -0.39 14.35 9.96
N PRO A 15 0.59 13.66 10.56
CA PRO A 15 1.96 13.66 10.07
C PRO A 15 2.13 12.89 8.76
N ALA A 16 1.27 11.91 8.46
CA ALA A 16 1.33 11.09 7.26
C ALA A 16 0.02 10.34 6.97
N LEU A 17 -0.12 9.90 5.71
CA LEU A 17 -1.07 8.87 5.28
C LEU A 17 -0.30 7.56 5.06
N VAL A 18 -0.90 6.42 5.40
CA VAL A 18 -0.27 5.09 5.31
C VAL A 18 -1.23 4.08 4.73
N VAL A 19 -0.71 3.15 3.91
CA VAL A 19 -1.46 2.00 3.40
C VAL A 19 -0.64 0.71 3.55
N ILE A 20 -1.32 -0.39 3.88
CA ILE A 20 -0.76 -1.76 3.90
C ILE A 20 -1.52 -2.58 2.85
N LEU A 21 -0.79 -3.21 1.94
CA LEU A 21 -1.32 -4.09 0.90
C LEU A 21 -0.85 -5.53 1.15
N GLU A 22 -1.79 -6.48 1.21
CA GLU A 22 -1.50 -7.90 1.39
C GLU A 22 -1.99 -8.74 0.21
N GLY A 23 -1.22 -9.76 -0.16
CA GLY A 23 -1.57 -10.72 -1.22
C GLY A 23 -1.02 -10.36 -2.60
N LEU A 24 -0.03 -9.46 -2.67
CA LEU A 24 0.69 -9.20 -3.90
C LEU A 24 1.52 -10.42 -4.34
N PRO A 25 1.59 -10.71 -5.65
CA PRO A 25 2.45 -11.78 -6.15
C PRO A 25 3.92 -11.44 -5.90
N ALA A 26 4.71 -12.47 -5.59
CA ALA A 26 6.14 -12.33 -5.48
C ALA A 26 6.75 -11.93 -6.84
N GLY A 27 7.80 -11.10 -6.81
CA GLY A 27 8.49 -10.64 -8.02
C GLY A 27 7.80 -9.47 -8.73
N LEU A 28 6.76 -8.87 -8.15
CA LEU A 28 6.24 -7.59 -8.63
C LEU A 28 7.34 -6.52 -8.48
N ALA A 29 7.81 -5.99 -9.62
CA ALA A 29 8.68 -4.82 -9.62
C ALA A 29 7.86 -3.60 -9.17
N LEU A 30 8.38 -2.85 -8.20
CA LEU A 30 7.75 -1.68 -7.63
C LEU A 30 8.83 -0.70 -7.15
N SER A 31 8.61 0.59 -7.42
CA SER A 31 9.44 1.71 -6.99
C SER A 31 8.57 2.82 -6.36
N SER A 32 9.19 3.83 -5.75
CA SER A 32 8.48 5.01 -5.24
C SER A 32 7.78 5.79 -6.35
N ASP A 33 8.43 5.90 -7.50
CA ASP A 33 7.94 6.68 -8.64
C ASP A 33 6.64 6.09 -9.24
N ASP A 34 6.35 4.81 -8.98
CA ASP A 34 5.09 4.17 -9.36
C ASP A 34 3.90 4.62 -8.49
N VAL A 35 4.16 5.29 -7.36
CA VAL A 35 3.16 5.67 -6.33
C VAL A 35 3.24 7.12 -5.85
N ASP A 36 4.11 7.94 -6.46
CA ASP A 36 4.24 9.38 -6.19
C ASP A 36 3.11 10.24 -6.81
#